data_AF-A0A917T4K3-F1
#
_entry.id   AF-A0A917T4K3-F1
#
_cell.length_a   1.000
_cell.length_b   1.000
_cell.length_c   1.000
_cell.angle_alpha   90.00
_cell.angle_beta   90.00
_cell.angle_gamma   90.00
#
_symmetry.space_group_name_H-M   'P 1'
#
loop_
_entity.id
_entity.type
_entity.pdbx_description
1 polymer ?
#
loop_
_entity_poly.entity_id
_entity_poly.type
_entity_poly.pdbx_seq_one_letter_code
_entity_poly.pdbx_strand_id
1 'polypeptide(L)'
;MRQEVYAEASTAAALRAAECRARSERLRAGGGATPDDAAQARERLAVARRRQEVAAARARSLAEQQAAARVLDEGARRVTAVDVLGPADLRTRMDALGCPLVDLWAAYLGLCGTCSPLELDAALHGALVLPGIEYRRLDQALWEMEHAL
;
A
#
# COMPACT_ATOMS: atom_id res chain seq x y z
N MET A 1 -21.28 4.23 21.90
CA MET A 1 -20.46 4.27 20.66
C MET A 1 -20.59 3.06 19.73
N ARG A 2 -20.20 1.81 20.08
CA ARG A 2 -20.36 0.68 19.12
C ARG A 2 -21.82 0.26 18.89
N GLN A 3 -22.67 0.29 19.92
CA GLN A 3 -24.09 -0.12 19.80
C GLN A 3 -24.94 0.84 18.95
N GLU A 4 -24.64 2.15 18.98
CA GLU A 4 -25.36 3.15 18.19
C GLU A 4 -25.06 2.99 16.69
N VAL A 5 -23.81 2.70 16.33
CA VAL A 5 -23.40 2.45 14.93
C VAL A 5 -24.08 1.20 14.35
N TYR A 6 -24.29 0.15 15.15
CA TYR A 6 -25.03 -1.04 14.71
C TYR A 6 -26.53 -0.77 14.52
N ALA A 7 -27.14 0.05 15.37
CA ALA A 7 -28.55 0.43 15.27
C ALA A 7 -28.81 1.29 14.03
N GLU A 8 -27.92 2.24 13.72
CA GLU A 8 -27.99 3.06 12.52
C GLU A 8 -27.83 2.24 11.24
N ALA A 9 -26.85 1.31 11.21
CA ALA A 9 -26.64 0.43 10.07
C ALA A 9 -27.84 -0.50 9.80
N SER A 10 -28.47 -1.03 10.85
CA SER A 10 -29.67 -1.86 10.76
C SER A 10 -30.87 -1.07 10.23
N THR A 11 -31.06 0.15 10.71
CA THR A 11 -32.13 1.06 10.25
C THR A 11 -31.96 1.43 8.78
N ALA A 12 -30.74 1.75 8.36
CA ALA A 12 -30.43 2.04 6.96
C ALA A 12 -30.66 0.83 6.04
N ALA A 13 -30.38 -0.39 6.51
CA ALA A 13 -30.66 -1.61 5.75
C ALA A 13 -32.17 -1.87 5.62
N ALA A 14 -32.95 -1.65 6.68
CA ALA A 14 -34.40 -1.82 6.68
C ALA A 14 -35.09 -0.83 5.71
N LEU A 15 -34.64 0.43 5.68
CA LEU A 15 -35.14 1.46 4.75
C LEU A 15 -34.88 1.07 3.29
N ARG A 16 -33.65 0.64 2.96
CA ARG A 16 -33.31 0.18 1.59
C ARG A 16 -34.15 -1.03 1.16
N ALA A 17 -34.41 -1.96 2.07
CA ALA A 17 -35.24 -3.13 1.79
C ALA A 17 -36.71 -2.75 1.51
N ALA A 18 -37.25 -1.77 2.25
CA ALA A 18 -38.59 -1.24 2.01
C ALA A 18 -38.71 -0.52 0.65
N GLU A 19 -37.71 0.29 0.30
CA GLU A 19 -37.64 0.97 -1.00
C GLU A 19 -37.58 -0.01 -2.17
N CYS A 20 -36.79 -1.08 -2.04
CA CYS A 20 -36.71 -2.14 -3.04
C CYS A 20 -38.06 -2.87 -3.24
N ARG A 21 -38.78 -3.16 -2.15
CA ARG A 21 -40.12 -3.76 -2.22
C ARG A 21 -41.14 -2.85 -2.91
N ALA A 22 -41.21 -1.58 -2.50
CA ALA A 22 -42.12 -0.59 -3.10
C ALA A 22 -41.81 -0.33 -4.59
N ARG A 23 -40.53 -0.44 -5.00
CA ARG A 23 -40.14 -0.35 -6.40
C ARG A 23 -40.56 -1.59 -7.19
N SER A 24 -40.40 -2.78 -6.62
CA SER A 24 -40.86 -4.03 -7.23
C SER A 24 -42.38 -4.07 -7.41
N GLU A 25 -43.14 -3.55 -6.45
CA GLU A 25 -44.60 -3.47 -6.52
C GLU A 25 -45.05 -2.49 -7.61
N ARG A 26 -44.39 -1.33 -7.74
CA ARG A 26 -44.62 -0.38 -8.84
C ARG A 26 -44.33 -0.98 -10.22
N LEU A 27 -43.25 -1.76 -10.35
CA LEU A 27 -42.93 -2.48 -11.59
C LEU A 27 -43.94 -3.59 -11.91
N ARG A 28 -44.54 -4.23 -10.90
CA ARG A 28 -45.61 -5.23 -11.06
C ARG A 28 -46.97 -4.60 -11.38
N ALA A 29 -47.22 -3.36 -10.97
CA ALA A 29 -48.52 -2.69 -11.04
C ALA A 29 -48.86 -2.02 -12.39
N GLY A 30 -48.04 -2.17 -13.45
CA GLY A 30 -48.51 -1.91 -14.82
C GLY A 30 -47.93 -0.73 -15.58
N GLY A 31 -46.68 -0.36 -15.36
CA GLY A 31 -45.89 0.40 -16.35
C GLY A 31 -44.74 -0.47 -16.84
N GLY A 32 -44.89 -1.12 -17.99
CA GLY A 32 -43.78 -1.85 -18.61
C GLY A 32 -42.58 -0.91 -18.75
N ALA A 33 -41.38 -1.41 -18.42
CA ALA A 33 -40.14 -0.63 -18.54
C ALA A 33 -40.09 0.02 -19.92
N THR A 34 -40.05 1.35 -19.95
CA THR A 34 -39.95 2.07 -21.21
C THR A 34 -38.61 1.72 -21.88
N PRO A 35 -38.46 1.88 -23.20
CA PRO A 35 -37.18 1.71 -23.88
C PRO A 35 -36.04 2.52 -23.23
N ASP A 36 -36.36 3.70 -22.69
CA ASP A 36 -35.42 4.56 -21.95
C ASP A 36 -35.04 3.98 -20.58
N ASP A 37 -35.97 3.33 -19.87
CA ASP A 37 -35.67 2.61 -18.62
C ASP A 37 -34.73 1.43 -18.88
N ALA A 38 -34.93 0.72 -19.99
CA ALA A 38 -34.05 -0.37 -20.42
C ALA A 38 -32.66 0.15 -20.83
N ALA A 39 -32.58 1.30 -21.49
CA ALA A 39 -31.32 1.95 -21.83
C ALA A 39 -30.56 2.41 -20.57
N GLN A 40 -31.23 3.10 -19.63
CA GLN A 40 -30.64 3.50 -18.36
C GLN A 40 -30.21 2.29 -17.52
N ALA A 41 -30.97 1.20 -17.53
CA ALA A 41 -30.59 -0.02 -16.82
C ALA A 41 -29.32 -0.66 -17.40
N ARG A 42 -29.18 -0.68 -18.74
CA ARG A 42 -27.98 -1.18 -19.42
C ARG A 42 -26.76 -0.31 -19.12
N GLU A 43 -26.92 1.01 -19.13
CA GLU A 43 -25.84 1.95 -18.80
C GLU A 43 -25.39 1.80 -17.34
N ARG A 44 -26.34 1.73 -16.39
CA ARG A 44 -26.03 1.48 -14.98
C ARG A 44 -25.33 0.13 -14.76
N LEU A 45 -25.73 -0.90 -15.51
CA LEU A 45 -25.07 -2.20 -15.47
C LEU A 45 -23.64 -2.15 -16.03
N ALA A 46 -23.42 -1.40 -17.12
CA ALA A 46 -22.08 -1.19 -17.69
C ALA A 46 -21.15 -0.47 -16.71
N VAL A 47 -21.64 0.59 -16.06
CA VAL A 47 -20.89 1.32 -15.01
C VAL A 47 -20.60 0.40 -13.81
N ALA A 48 -21.57 -0.42 -13.38
CA ALA A 48 -21.37 -1.37 -12.28
C ALA A 48 -20.32 -2.44 -12.62
N ARG A 49 -20.35 -3.00 -13.85
CA ARG A 49 -19.34 -3.94 -14.35
C ARG A 49 -17.96 -3.30 -14.38
N ARG A 50 -17.85 -2.06 -14.88
CA ARG A 50 -16.57 -1.34 -14.91
C ARG A 50 -16.01 -1.11 -13.51
N ARG A 51 -16.87 -0.76 -12.54
CA ARG A 51 -16.46 -0.62 -11.13
C ARG A 51 -16.01 -1.96 -10.53
N GLN A 52 -16.69 -3.06 -10.88
CA GLN A 52 -16.30 -4.41 -10.45
C GLN A 52 -14.94 -4.84 -11.02
N GLU A 53 -14.67 -4.56 -12.30
CA GLU A 53 -13.38 -4.83 -12.94
C GLU A 53 -12.23 -4.07 -12.25
N VAL A 54 -12.44 -2.78 -11.96
CA VAL A 54 -11.45 -1.95 -11.25
C VAL A 54 -11.23 -2.45 -9.82
N ALA A 55 -12.29 -2.83 -9.10
CA ALA A 55 -12.18 -3.40 -7.77
C ALA A 55 -11.43 -4.75 -7.79
N ALA A 56 -11.71 -5.61 -8.77
CA ALA A 56 -11.01 -6.88 -8.95
C ALA A 56 -9.53 -6.69 -9.31
N ALA A 57 -9.21 -5.69 -10.14
CA ALA A 57 -7.82 -5.32 -10.45
C ALA A 57 -7.07 -4.82 -9.21
N ARG A 58 -7.72 -3.99 -8.38
CA ARG A 58 -7.15 -3.53 -7.10
C ARG A 58 -6.95 -4.67 -6.12
N ALA A 59 -7.88 -5.61 -6.02
CA ALA A 59 -7.74 -6.78 -5.17
C ALA A 59 -6.59 -7.70 -5.61
N ARG A 60 -6.41 -7.90 -6.93
CA ARG A 60 -5.25 -8.63 -7.47
C ARG A 60 -3.94 -7.92 -7.17
N SER A 61 -3.87 -6.62 -7.42
CA SER A 61 -2.68 -5.82 -7.11
C SER A 61 -2.33 -5.83 -5.62
N LEU A 62 -3.33 -5.76 -4.73
CA LEU A 62 -3.10 -5.88 -3.29
C LEU A 62 -2.62 -7.29 -2.90
N ALA A 63 -3.16 -8.34 -3.52
CA ALA A 63 -2.72 -9.72 -3.29
C ALA A 63 -1.28 -9.95 -3.78
N GLU A 64 -0.91 -9.38 -4.92
CA GLU A 64 0.46 -9.40 -5.46
C GLU A 64 1.42 -8.64 -4.53
N GLN A 65 1.03 -7.46 -4.05
CA GLN A 65 1.81 -6.69 -3.07
C GLN A 65 1.97 -7.46 -1.74
N GLN A 66 0.93 -8.12 -1.26
CA GLN A 66 0.98 -8.95 -0.05
C GLN A 66 1.83 -10.21 -0.25
N ALA A 67 1.78 -10.84 -1.42
CA ALA A 67 2.63 -11.97 -1.76
C ALA A 67 4.12 -11.55 -1.84
N ALA A 68 4.41 -10.41 -2.48
CA ALA A 68 5.75 -9.83 -2.50
C ALA A 68 6.24 -9.51 -1.09
N ALA A 69 5.38 -8.92 -0.24
CA ALA A 69 5.70 -8.64 1.16
C ALA A 69 5.98 -9.92 1.96
N ARG A 70 5.28 -11.03 1.70
CA ARG A 70 5.55 -12.33 2.35
C ARG A 70 6.87 -12.96 1.89
N VAL A 71 7.20 -12.88 0.60
CA VAL A 71 8.50 -13.35 0.09
C VAL A 71 9.64 -12.51 0.68
N LEU A 72 9.42 -11.21 0.88
CA LEU A 72 10.37 -10.34 1.57
C LEU A 72 10.47 -10.62 3.07
N ASP A 73 9.36 -10.90 3.77
CA ASP A 73 9.35 -11.30 5.19
C ASP A 73 10.03 -12.66 5.39
N GLU A 74 9.78 -13.64 4.50
CA GLU A 74 10.41 -14.95 4.55
C GLU A 74 11.89 -14.88 4.15
N GLY A 75 12.24 -14.02 3.19
CA GLY A 75 13.62 -13.64 2.89
C GLY A 75 14.32 -13.00 4.08
N ALA A 76 13.65 -12.08 4.79
CA ALA A 76 14.17 -11.45 6.00
C ALA A 76 14.40 -12.47 7.11
N ARG A 77 13.45 -13.40 7.36
CA ARG A 77 13.61 -14.49 8.34
C ARG A 77 14.68 -15.52 7.98
N ARG A 78 15.06 -15.66 6.71
CA ARG A 78 16.23 -16.46 6.31
C ARG A 78 17.55 -15.69 6.40
N VAL A 79 17.50 -14.36 6.36
CA VAL A 79 18.67 -13.48 6.50
C VAL A 79 18.99 -13.18 7.98
N THR A 80 18.06 -13.40 8.92
CA THR A 80 18.27 -13.22 10.38
C THR A 80 19.26 -14.18 11.05
N ALA A 81 20.18 -14.79 10.31
CA ALA A 81 21.38 -15.42 10.86
C ALA A 81 22.68 -14.63 10.56
N VAL A 82 22.55 -13.42 10.01
CA VAL A 82 23.64 -12.45 9.86
C VAL A 82 23.16 -11.15 10.49
N ASP A 83 23.89 -10.61 11.46
CA ASP A 83 23.58 -9.37 12.18
C ASP A 83 23.28 -8.23 11.19
N VAL A 84 22.00 -7.88 11.01
CA VAL A 84 21.61 -6.71 10.21
C VAL A 84 21.70 -5.50 11.14
N LEU A 85 22.74 -4.68 10.94
CA LEU A 85 22.90 -3.37 11.59
C LEU A 85 21.60 -2.56 11.46
N GLY A 86 21.13 -2.01 12.57
CA GLY A 86 19.91 -1.23 12.62
C GLY A 86 20.12 0.19 12.08
N PRO A 87 19.03 0.95 11.80
CA PRO A 87 19.11 2.34 11.37
C PRO A 87 19.91 3.25 12.31
N ALA A 88 19.83 3.01 13.63
CA ALA A 88 20.61 3.75 14.63
C ALA A 88 22.13 3.51 14.48
N ASP A 89 22.53 2.29 14.12
CA ASP A 89 23.92 1.91 13.94
C ASP A 89 24.50 2.53 12.66
N LEU A 90 23.73 2.54 11.56
CA LEU A 90 24.13 3.20 10.32
C LEU A 90 24.33 4.70 10.50
N ARG A 91 23.43 5.37 11.22
CA ARG A 91 23.57 6.80 11.53
C ARG A 91 24.82 7.06 12.37
N THR A 92 25.03 6.25 13.41
CA THR A 92 26.20 6.38 14.28
C THR A 92 27.51 6.22 13.49
N ARG A 93 27.56 5.28 12.54
CA ARG A 93 28.72 5.11 11.65
C ARG A 93 28.92 6.27 10.70
N MET A 94 27.84 6.77 10.07
CA MET A 94 27.91 7.94 9.19
C MET A 94 28.47 9.16 9.94
N ASP A 95 27.98 9.40 11.16
CA ASP A 95 28.44 10.49 12.02
C ASP A 95 29.90 10.29 12.46
N ALA A 96 30.32 9.05 12.77
CA ALA A 96 31.70 8.72 13.15
C ALA A 96 32.71 8.92 12.00
N LEU A 97 32.30 8.67 10.76
CA LEU A 97 33.10 8.94 9.56
C LEU A 97 33.15 10.43 9.19
N GLY A 98 32.33 11.27 9.82
CA GLY A 98 32.13 12.66 9.41
C GLY A 98 31.56 12.78 8.00
N CYS A 99 30.86 11.74 7.54
CA CYS A 99 30.34 11.61 6.19
C CYS A 99 29.08 12.50 6.01
N PRO A 100 29.10 13.48 5.10
CA PRO A 100 27.89 14.21 4.73
C PRO A 100 26.84 13.27 4.12
N LEU A 101 25.57 13.51 4.42
CA LEU A 101 24.45 12.71 3.87
C LEU A 101 24.47 12.66 2.33
N VAL A 102 24.89 13.76 1.68
CA VAL A 102 24.99 13.85 0.22
C VAL A 102 26.01 12.87 -0.36
N ASP A 103 27.12 12.64 0.33
CA ASP A 103 28.18 11.74 -0.13
C ASP A 103 27.75 10.28 0.06
N LEU A 104 27.11 9.96 1.20
CA LEU A 104 26.48 8.67 1.42
C LEU A 104 25.42 8.39 0.35
N TRP A 105 24.59 9.38 0.02
CA TRP A 105 23.56 9.23 -1.00
C TRP A 105 24.17 8.98 -2.39
N ALA A 106 25.26 9.66 -2.75
CA ALA A 106 25.96 9.44 -4.00
C ALA A 106 26.57 8.02 -4.09
N ALA A 107 27.21 7.54 -3.02
CA ALA A 107 27.74 6.18 -2.93
C ALA A 107 26.63 5.12 -3.03
N TYR A 108 25.54 5.32 -2.28
CA TYR A 108 24.35 4.47 -2.32
C TYR A 108 23.70 4.40 -3.71
N LEU A 109 23.61 5.53 -4.40
CA LEU A 109 23.08 5.59 -5.78
C LEU A 109 23.99 4.82 -6.75
N GLY A 110 25.32 4.88 -6.57
CA GLY A 110 26.28 4.08 -7.32
C GLY A 110 26.06 2.56 -7.18
N LEU A 111 25.53 2.12 -6.04
CA LEU A 111 25.14 0.73 -5.77
C LEU A 111 23.71 0.39 -6.24
N CYS A 112 23.13 1.23 -7.10
CA CYS A 112 21.76 1.10 -7.63
C CYS A 112 20.68 1.12 -6.53
N GLY A 113 20.89 1.91 -5.48
CA GLY A 113 19.87 2.21 -4.47
C GLY A 113 18.63 2.87 -5.09
N THR A 114 17.43 2.54 -4.59
CA THR A 114 16.16 3.01 -5.21
C THR A 114 15.42 4.08 -4.42
N CYS A 115 15.88 4.38 -3.20
CA CYS A 115 15.26 5.37 -2.32
C CYS A 115 15.63 6.80 -2.72
N SER A 116 14.68 7.71 -2.57
CA SER A 116 14.92 9.15 -2.66
C SER A 116 15.83 9.64 -1.51
N PRO A 117 16.51 10.80 -1.67
CA PRO A 117 17.31 11.40 -0.59
C PRO A 117 16.51 11.61 0.70
N LEU A 118 15.23 11.98 0.59
CA LEU A 118 14.36 12.20 1.74
C LEU A 118 14.03 10.90 2.47
N GLU A 119 13.77 9.81 1.74
CA GLU A 119 13.53 8.50 2.35
C GLU A 119 14.78 7.96 3.04
N LEU A 120 15.96 8.21 2.47
CA LEU A 120 17.24 7.88 3.10
C LEU A 120 17.43 8.65 4.42
N ASP A 121 17.22 9.96 4.41
CA ASP A 121 17.32 10.79 5.61
C ASP A 121 16.33 10.33 6.70
N ALA A 122 15.07 10.10 6.32
CA ALA A 122 14.04 9.59 7.22
C ALA A 122 14.43 8.20 7.78
N ALA A 123 15.08 7.35 7.00
CA ALA A 123 15.53 6.03 7.45
C ALA A 123 16.69 6.10 8.46
N LEU A 124 17.67 6.97 8.22
CA LEU A 124 18.79 7.20 9.14
C LEU A 124 18.33 7.81 10.47
N HIS A 125 17.24 8.59 10.44
CA HIS A 125 16.60 9.13 11.63
C HIS A 125 15.57 8.19 12.27
N GLY A 126 15.38 6.97 11.74
CA GLY A 126 14.44 5.99 12.26
C GLY A 126 12.96 6.35 12.08
N ALA A 127 12.65 7.37 11.27
CA ALA A 127 11.29 7.77 10.92
C ALA A 127 10.68 6.92 9.79
N LEU A 128 11.50 6.16 9.07
CA LEU A 128 11.10 5.26 8.00
C LEU A 128 11.87 3.94 8.11
N VAL A 129 11.23 2.82 7.75
CA VAL A 129 11.90 1.52 7.63
C VAL A 129 12.09 1.20 6.15
N LEU A 130 13.34 1.04 5.73
CA LEU A 130 13.68 0.63 4.37
C LEU A 130 13.61 -0.90 4.20
N PRO A 131 13.42 -1.39 2.97
CA PRO A 131 13.62 -2.79 2.66
C PRO A 131 15.04 -3.25 3.02
N GLY A 132 15.21 -4.49 3.49
CA GLY A 132 16.51 -5.02 3.90
C GLY A 132 17.59 -5.02 2.81
N ILE A 133 17.20 -5.00 1.53
CA ILE A 133 18.15 -4.83 0.42
C ILE A 133 18.75 -3.42 0.40
N GLU A 134 17.97 -2.39 0.71
CA GLU A 134 18.44 -1.02 0.75
C GLU A 134 19.32 -0.78 1.97
N TYR A 135 18.98 -1.37 3.13
CA TYR A 135 19.87 -1.37 4.29
C TYR A 135 21.24 -1.97 3.98
N ARG A 136 21.30 -3.09 3.26
CA ARG A 136 22.59 -3.70 2.87
C ARG A 136 23.39 -2.82 1.92
N ARG A 137 22.74 -2.10 1.01
CA ARG A 137 23.43 -1.14 0.12
C ARG A 137 23.96 0.06 0.90
N LEU A 138 23.22 0.55 1.88
CA LEU A 138 23.66 1.65 2.75
C LEU A 138 24.83 1.23 3.63
N ASP A 139 24.78 0.03 4.19
CA ASP A 139 25.87 -0.56 4.95
C ASP A 139 27.13 -0.73 4.08
N GLN A 140 26.97 -1.26 2.86
CA GLN A 140 28.05 -1.37 1.89
C GLN A 140 28.63 -0.01 1.48
N ALA A 141 27.78 1.00 1.24
CA ALA A 141 28.23 2.35 0.90
C ALA A 141 29.08 2.94 2.03
N LEU A 142 28.65 2.80 3.29
CA LEU A 142 29.43 3.25 4.45
C LEU A 142 30.76 2.50 4.58
N TRP A 143 30.76 1.18 4.32
CA TRP A 143 32.00 0.39 4.32
C TRP A 143 32.98 0.86 3.25
N GLU A 144 32.52 1.14 2.03
CA GLU A 144 33.37 1.64 0.95
C GLU A 144 33.96 3.02 1.29
N MET A 145 33.18 3.90 1.93
CA MET A 145 33.64 5.21 2.36
C MET A 145 34.67 5.15 3.48
N GLU A 146 34.50 4.22 4.43
CA GLU A 146 35.45 3.96 5.52
C GLU A 146 36.82 3.50 5.01
N HIS A 147 36.87 2.81 3.87
CA HIS A 147 38.10 2.27 3.29
C HIS A 147 38.66 3.12 2.12
N ALA A 148 37.97 4.18 1.73
CA ALA A 148 38.41 5.13 0.70
C ALA A 148 39.22 6.31 1.28
N LEU A 149 39.19 6.49 2.61
CA LEU A 149 39.90 7.53 3.37
C LEU A 149 41.22 7.02 3.94
#